data_AF-O97674-F1
#
_entry.id   AF-O97674-F1
#
_cell.length_a   1.000
_cell.length_b   1.000
_cell.length_c   1.000
_cell.angle_alpha   90.00
_cell.angle_beta   90.00
_cell.angle_gamma   90.00
#
_symmetry.space_group_name_H-M   'P 1'
#
loop_
_entity.id
_entity.type
_entity.pdbx_description
1 polymer ?
#
loop_
_entity_poly.entity_id
_entity_poly.type
_entity_poly.pdbx_seq_one_letter_code
_entity_poly.pdbx_strand_id
1 'polypeptide(L)'
;AGSLTNKKVNRITGLDPAGPNFEYAEAPSRLSPDDADFVDVLHTFTRGSPGRSIGIQKPVGHVDIYPNGGTFQPGCNIGEAIRVIAERGLGDVDQLVK
;
A
#
# COMPACT_ATOMS: atom_id res chain seq x y z
N ALA A 1 11.08 6.75 -8.17
CA ALA A 1 10.12 7.21 -9.22
C ALA A 1 10.22 8.73 -9.36
N GLY A 2 9.83 9.40 -10.45
CA GLY A 2 9.86 10.89 -10.50
C GLY A 2 11.24 11.58 -10.47
N SER A 3 12.28 10.95 -9.91
CA SER A 3 13.65 11.44 -9.80
C SER A 3 14.37 11.65 -11.15
N LEU A 4 13.85 11.05 -12.22
CA LEU A 4 14.37 11.21 -13.60
C LEU A 4 13.76 12.39 -14.37
N THR A 5 12.89 13.16 -13.72
CA THR A 5 12.30 14.36 -14.33
C THR A 5 13.24 15.56 -14.18
N ASN A 6 13.17 16.52 -15.11
CA ASN A 6 14.05 17.71 -15.09
C ASN A 6 13.84 18.61 -13.85
N LYS A 7 12.68 18.50 -13.21
CA LYS A 7 12.30 19.20 -11.97
C LYS A 7 11.42 18.26 -11.17
N LYS A 8 11.53 18.29 -9.84
CA LYS A 8 10.66 17.51 -8.95
C LYS A 8 9.19 17.71 -9.32
N VAL A 9 8.47 16.59 -9.35
CA VAL A 9 7.02 16.60 -9.42
C VAL A 9 6.47 17.00 -8.05
N ASN A 10 5.32 17.68 -8.03
CA ASN A 10 4.75 18.19 -6.78
C ASN A 10 4.37 17.06 -5.81
N ARG A 11 3.72 16.00 -6.29
CA ARG A 11 3.25 14.90 -5.45
C ARG A 11 3.37 13.54 -6.11
N ILE A 12 3.73 12.54 -5.32
CA ILE A 12 3.56 11.12 -5.63
C ILE A 12 2.78 10.46 -4.50
N THR A 13 1.73 9.71 -4.83
CA THR A 13 0.99 8.90 -3.85
C THR A 13 1.28 7.43 -4.11
N GLY A 14 1.90 6.75 -3.14
CA GLY A 14 2.18 5.31 -3.18
C GLY A 14 0.98 4.51 -2.67
N LEU A 15 0.31 3.77 -3.55
CA LEU A 15 -0.79 2.89 -3.18
C LEU A 15 -0.25 1.47 -3.01
N ASP A 16 -0.02 1.07 -1.76
CA ASP A 16 0.54 -0.21 -1.32
C ASP A 16 1.75 -0.66 -2.17
N PRO A 17 2.86 0.12 -2.15
CA PRO A 17 4.01 -0.17 -3.00
C PRO A 17 4.53 -1.59 -2.79
N ALA A 18 4.97 -2.26 -3.86
CA ALA A 18 5.41 -3.64 -3.79
C ALA A 18 6.56 -3.82 -2.78
N GLY A 19 6.46 -4.86 -1.94
CA GLY A 19 7.47 -5.25 -0.96
C GLY A 19 8.58 -6.14 -1.54
N PRO A 20 8.27 -7.23 -2.28
CA PRO A 20 9.29 -8.16 -2.76
C PRO A 20 10.27 -7.46 -3.69
N ASN A 21 11.57 -7.64 -3.44
CA ASN A 21 12.70 -6.95 -4.10
C ASN A 21 12.85 -5.46 -3.80
N PHE A 22 11.91 -4.80 -3.11
CA PHE A 22 11.97 -3.36 -2.81
C PHE A 22 12.17 -3.04 -1.32
N GLU A 23 11.82 -3.95 -0.40
CA GLU A 23 12.03 -3.78 1.05
C GLU A 23 13.48 -3.40 1.39
N TYR A 24 14.43 -4.04 0.72
CA TYR A 24 15.86 -3.81 0.91
C TYR A 24 16.50 -3.07 -0.27
N ALA A 25 15.70 -2.57 -1.22
CA ALA A 25 16.23 -1.79 -2.32
C ALA A 25 16.69 -0.40 -1.83
N GLU A 26 17.79 0.05 -2.42
CA GLU A 26 18.30 1.40 -2.26
C GLU A 26 17.33 2.42 -2.85
N ALA A 27 17.33 3.65 -2.30
CA ALA A 27 16.39 4.71 -2.67
C ALA A 27 16.25 4.95 -4.19
N PRO A 28 17.33 4.94 -5.01
CA PRO A 28 17.19 5.12 -6.46
C PRO A 28 16.41 4.01 -7.17
N SER A 29 16.30 2.83 -6.54
CA SER A 29 15.67 1.63 -7.11
C SER A 29 14.27 1.35 -6.55
N ARG A 30 13.71 2.26 -5.75
CA ARG A 30 12.34 2.14 -5.19
C ARG A 30 11.66 3.52 -5.11
N LEU A 31 10.48 3.57 -4.52
CA LEU A 31 9.88 4.83 -4.08
C LEU A 31 10.67 5.38 -2.89
N SER A 32 10.95 6.68 -2.90
CA SER A 32 11.67 7.42 -1.85
C SER A 32 11.03 8.80 -1.63
N PRO A 33 11.15 9.44 -0.46
CA PRO A 33 10.70 10.82 -0.28
C PRO A 33 11.38 11.80 -1.25
N ASP A 34 12.59 11.50 -1.72
CA ASP A 34 13.35 12.35 -2.64
C ASP A 34 12.74 12.45 -4.05
N ASP A 35 11.81 11.57 -4.37
CA ASP A 35 11.22 11.40 -5.70
C ASP A 35 10.26 12.53 -6.11
N ALA A 36 9.76 13.31 -5.15
CA ALA A 36 8.82 14.41 -5.35
C ALA A 36 9.04 15.52 -4.29
N ASP A 37 8.28 16.61 -4.38
CA ASP A 37 8.19 17.60 -3.30
C ASP A 37 7.40 17.05 -2.10
N PHE A 38 6.41 16.20 -2.37
CA PHE A 38 5.67 15.46 -1.35
C PHE A 38 5.37 14.03 -1.80
N VAL A 39 5.53 13.07 -0.88
CA VAL A 39 5.27 11.65 -1.11
C VAL A 39 4.44 11.14 0.04
N ASP A 40 3.24 10.66 -0.24
CA ASP A 40 2.35 10.06 0.75
C ASP A 40 2.05 8.61 0.37
N VAL A 41 2.04 7.72 1.34
CA VAL A 41 2.00 6.27 1.09
C VAL A 41 0.91 5.63 1.93
N LEU A 42 0.13 4.75 1.32
CA LEU A 42 -0.84 3.89 1.97
C LEU A 42 -0.31 2.47 1.97
N HIS A 43 -0.09 1.89 3.16
CA HIS A 43 0.33 0.50 3.33
C HIS A 43 -0.88 -0.31 3.77
N THR A 44 -1.40 -1.18 2.89
CA THR A 44 -2.65 -1.91 3.13
C THR A 44 -2.49 -3.43 3.19
N PHE A 45 -1.39 -3.97 2.66
CA PHE A 45 -1.13 -5.42 2.67
C PHE A 45 0.32 -5.80 2.99
N THR A 46 0.78 -5.39 4.18
CA THR A 46 2.16 -5.65 4.66
C THR A 46 2.32 -6.97 5.42
N ARG A 47 1.27 -7.81 5.51
CA ARG A 47 1.34 -9.10 6.23
C ARG A 47 2.43 -10.01 5.65
N GLY A 48 3.31 -10.50 6.53
CA GLY A 48 4.41 -11.40 6.20
C GLY A 48 5.71 -10.99 6.87
N SER A 49 6.77 -11.76 6.68
CA SER A 49 8.11 -11.33 7.07
C SER A 49 8.61 -10.23 6.12
N PRO A 50 9.47 -9.29 6.59
CA PRO A 50 10.07 -8.26 5.72
C PRO A 50 10.67 -8.85 4.44
N GLY A 51 10.38 -8.20 3.30
CA GLY A 51 10.80 -8.67 1.97
C GLY A 51 10.03 -9.86 1.41
N ARG A 52 9.08 -10.43 2.17
CA ARG A 52 8.15 -11.49 1.73
C ARG A 52 6.68 -11.08 1.79
N SER A 53 6.35 -9.92 2.38
CA SER A 53 5.03 -9.32 2.27
C SER A 53 4.77 -8.77 0.87
N ILE A 54 3.50 -8.70 0.46
CA ILE A 54 3.11 -8.17 -0.86
C ILE A 54 3.34 -6.66 -0.93
N GLY A 55 2.88 -5.92 0.08
CA GLY A 55 3.21 -4.52 0.29
C GLY A 55 4.53 -4.35 1.05
N ILE A 56 5.24 -3.26 0.77
CA ILE A 56 6.46 -2.87 1.47
C ILE A 56 6.14 -2.49 2.92
N GLN A 57 6.95 -2.95 3.88
CA GLN A 57 6.71 -2.68 5.30
C GLN A 57 7.34 -1.37 5.75
N LYS A 58 8.58 -1.13 5.31
CA LYS A 58 9.31 0.11 5.63
C LYS A 58 8.58 1.36 5.09
N PRO A 59 8.67 2.49 5.80
CA PRO A 59 8.21 3.76 5.29
C PRO A 59 9.06 4.19 4.09
N VAL A 60 8.41 4.75 3.08
CA VAL A 60 9.02 5.24 1.85
C VAL A 60 8.51 6.61 1.41
N GLY A 61 7.63 7.24 2.20
CA GLY A 61 7.12 8.59 1.98
C GLY A 61 7.58 9.61 3.02
N HIS A 62 7.07 10.83 2.86
CA HIS A 62 7.07 11.85 3.89
C HIS A 62 5.99 11.56 4.94
N VAL A 63 4.88 10.98 4.50
CA VAL A 63 3.78 10.51 5.34
C VAL A 63 3.43 9.09 4.92
N ASP A 64 3.59 8.14 5.83
CA ASP A 64 3.26 6.74 5.62
C ASP A 64 2.10 6.37 6.53
N ILE A 65 0.97 6.01 5.92
CA ILE A 65 -0.30 5.72 6.58
C ILE A 65 -0.50 4.21 6.53
N TYR A 66 -0.85 3.62 7.66
CA TYR A 66 -1.07 2.18 7.82
C TYR A 66 -2.53 1.93 8.26
N PRO A 67 -3.51 1.98 7.34
CA PRO A 67 -4.91 1.72 7.68
C PRO A 67 -5.07 0.34 8.32
N ASN A 68 -5.78 0.29 9.45
CA ASN A 68 -5.98 -0.95 10.20
C ASN A 68 -4.67 -1.67 10.59
N GLY A 69 -3.59 -0.91 10.80
CA GLY A 69 -2.25 -1.44 11.08
C GLY A 69 -1.48 -1.91 9.83
N GLY A 70 -2.06 -1.76 8.63
CA GLY A 70 -1.45 -1.97 7.32
C GLY A 70 -1.17 -3.41 6.91
N THR A 71 -1.31 -4.37 7.82
CA THR A 71 -1.03 -5.78 7.52
C THR A 71 -2.09 -6.40 6.61
N PHE A 72 -3.37 -6.15 6.87
CA PHE A 72 -4.48 -6.71 6.12
C PHE A 72 -5.75 -5.89 6.37
N GLN A 73 -6.61 -5.74 5.37
CA GLN A 73 -7.80 -4.90 5.47
C GLN A 73 -9.08 -5.70 5.81
N PRO A 74 -10.00 -5.13 6.62
CA PRO A 74 -11.30 -5.72 6.87
C PRO A 74 -12.05 -6.03 5.56
N GLY A 75 -12.72 -7.18 5.50
CA GLY A 75 -13.48 -7.60 4.31
C GLY A 75 -12.65 -8.24 3.18
N CYS A 76 -11.32 -8.13 3.20
CA CYS A 76 -10.47 -8.81 2.20
C CYS A 76 -10.29 -10.31 2.47
N ASN A 77 -10.55 -10.79 3.70
CA ASN A 77 -10.41 -12.21 4.01
C ASN A 77 -11.70 -12.94 3.61
N ILE A 78 -11.56 -14.13 3.01
CA ILE A 78 -12.70 -14.87 2.45
C ILE A 78 -13.76 -15.19 3.52
N GLY A 79 -13.34 -15.51 4.74
CA GLY A 79 -14.27 -15.82 5.84
C GLY A 79 -15.13 -14.63 6.26
N GLU A 80 -14.56 -13.43 6.35
CA GLU A 80 -15.26 -12.20 6.66
C GLU A 80 -16.02 -11.65 5.47
N ALA A 81 -15.52 -11.81 4.25
CA ALA A 81 -16.30 -11.47 3.06
C ALA A 81 -17.60 -12.29 3.03
N ILE A 82 -17.51 -13.60 3.29
CA ILE A 82 -18.69 -14.48 3.41
C ILE A 82 -19.57 -14.08 4.60
N ARG A 83 -18.97 -13.73 5.75
CA ARG A 83 -19.72 -13.24 6.92
C ARG A 83 -20.49 -11.96 6.60
N VAL A 84 -19.84 -10.98 5.97
CA VAL A 84 -20.46 -9.72 5.57
C VAL A 84 -21.59 -9.96 4.57
N ILE A 85 -21.40 -10.86 3.60
CA ILE A 85 -22.46 -11.28 2.67
C ILE A 85 -23.62 -11.94 3.42
N ALA A 86 -23.35 -12.83 4.39
CA ALA A 86 -24.37 -13.49 5.19
C ALA A 86 -25.13 -12.54 6.12
N GLU A 87 -24.45 -11.51 6.66
CA GLU A 87 -25.02 -10.53 7.58
C GLU A 87 -25.76 -9.38 6.89
N ARG A 88 -25.30 -8.95 5.71
CA ARG A 88 -25.77 -7.71 5.04
C ARG A 88 -26.39 -7.95 3.65
N GLY A 89 -26.34 -9.17 3.13
CA GLY A 89 -26.85 -9.51 1.81
C GLY A 89 -25.95 -9.00 0.66
N LEU A 90 -26.34 -9.34 -0.58
CA LEU A 90 -25.53 -9.06 -1.78
C LEU A 90 -25.52 -7.57 -2.23
N GLY A 91 -26.29 -6.69 -1.57
CA GLY A 91 -26.43 -5.28 -1.97
C GLY A 91 -25.19 -4.42 -1.69
N ASP A 92 -24.39 -4.77 -0.67
CA ASP A 92 -23.17 -4.04 -0.30
C ASP A 92 -21.89 -4.64 -0.93
N VAL A 93 -22.03 -5.68 -1.75
CA VAL A 93 -20.89 -6.46 -2.29
C VAL A 93 -20.20 -5.72 -3.44
N ASP A 94 -20.81 -4.66 -3.98
CA ASP A 94 -20.17 -3.73 -4.92
C ASP A 94 -18.91 -3.07 -4.34
N GLN A 95 -18.76 -3.00 -3.01
CA GLN A 95 -17.53 -2.56 -2.35
C GLN A 95 -16.48 -3.66 -2.13
N LEU A 96 -16.86 -4.93 -2.30
CA LEU A 96 -15.97 -6.09 -2.13
C LEU A 96 -15.37 -6.59 -3.46
N VAL A 97 -15.92 -6.17 -4.60
CA VAL A 97 -15.56 -6.65 -5.95
C VAL A 97 -14.82 -5.57 -6.78
N LYS A 98 -14.57 -4.39 -6.22
CA LYS A 98 -13.77 -3.33 -6.86
C LYS A 98 -12.33 -3.32 -6.40
#